data_AF-A0A2R4WUZ2-F1
#
_entry.id   AF-A0A2R4WUZ2-F1
#
_cell.length_a   1.000
_cell.length_b   1.000
_cell.length_c   1.000
_cell.angle_alpha   90.00
_cell.angle_beta   90.00
_cell.angle_gamma   90.00
#
_symmetry.space_group_name_H-M   'P 1'
#
loop_
_entity.id
_entity.type
_entity.pdbx_description
1 polymer ?
#
loop_
_entity_poly.entity_id
_entity_poly.type
_entity_poly.pdbx_seq_one_letter_code
_entity_poly.pdbx_strand_id
1 'polypeptide(L)'
;MPTFWPARVPNQVLTREDYDIVRDERRPLAERTAAFARRADWDAPLDLAASYTSQINTMIAHCDKMGVVESRPGPADGAFPTVMEVQDLTVPAKPGIQLLKRNAAPDSKVTDLSDIDTVRRLPPHRHR
;
A
#
# COMPACT_ATOMS: atom_id res chain seq x y z
N MET A 1 1.71 3.42 -14.47
CA MET A 1 1.10 2.20 -13.90
C MET A 1 -0.41 2.42 -13.86
N PRO A 2 -1.25 1.58 -14.48
CA PRO A 2 -2.69 1.68 -14.32
C PRO A 2 -3.09 1.34 -12.88
N THR A 3 -4.07 2.04 -12.34
CA THR A 3 -4.60 1.85 -10.97
C THR A 3 -6.12 1.77 -11.01
N PHE A 4 -6.70 0.98 -10.11
CA PHE A 4 -8.15 0.83 -10.00
C PHE A 4 -8.76 1.97 -9.17
N TRP A 5 -8.39 2.11 -7.88
CA TRP A 5 -9.03 3.03 -6.92
C TRP A 5 -8.05 3.81 -6.04
N PRO A 6 -7.18 4.65 -6.63
CA PRO A 6 -6.05 5.26 -5.91
C PRO A 6 -6.47 6.18 -4.76
N ALA A 7 -7.68 6.73 -4.79
CA ALA A 7 -8.21 7.58 -3.73
C ALA A 7 -8.60 6.82 -2.44
N ARG A 8 -8.81 5.49 -2.51
CA ARG A 8 -9.18 4.67 -1.34
C ARG A 8 -8.17 3.57 -1.04
N VAL A 9 -7.51 3.06 -2.07
CA VAL A 9 -6.46 2.03 -1.99
C VAL A 9 -5.31 2.56 -2.83
N PRO A 10 -4.41 3.36 -2.23
CA PRO A 10 -3.31 3.97 -2.96
C PRO A 10 -2.36 2.91 -3.54
N ASN A 11 -1.71 3.25 -4.65
CA ASN A 11 -0.58 2.46 -5.14
C ASN A 11 0.74 3.07 -4.69
N GLN A 12 0.84 4.39 -4.78
CA GLN A 12 2.07 5.13 -4.57
C GLN A 12 1.80 6.32 -3.66
N VAL A 13 2.67 6.51 -2.67
CA VAL A 13 2.45 7.48 -1.59
C VAL A 13 3.73 8.24 -1.27
N LEU A 14 3.58 9.43 -0.69
CA LEU A 14 4.67 10.17 -0.07
C LEU A 14 4.91 9.60 1.33
N THR A 15 6.13 9.15 1.62
CA THR A 15 6.45 8.59 2.94
C THR A 15 6.61 9.69 3.98
N ARG A 16 6.57 9.31 5.25
CA ARG A 16 6.83 10.25 6.34
C ARG A 16 8.24 10.83 6.29
N GLU A 17 9.22 10.00 5.95
CA GLU A 17 10.63 10.40 5.86
C GLU A 17 10.86 11.42 4.74
N ASP A 18 10.26 11.20 3.57
CA ASP A 18 10.36 12.14 2.46
C ASP A 18 9.61 13.44 2.77
N TYR A 19 8.45 13.37 3.45
CA TYR A 19 7.75 14.54 3.95
C TYR A 19 8.60 15.36 4.94
N ASP A 20 9.30 14.71 5.87
CA ASP A 20 10.15 15.40 6.85
C ASP A 20 11.33 16.11 6.15
N ILE A 21 11.88 15.54 5.06
CA ILE A 21 12.88 16.23 4.22
C ILE A 21 12.25 17.45 3.53
N VAL A 22 11.07 17.31 2.93
CA VAL A 22 10.38 18.42 2.22
C VAL A 22 10.10 19.59 3.15
N ARG A 23 9.73 19.32 4.40
CA ARG A 23 9.42 20.32 5.43
C ARG A 23 10.64 21.03 6.01
N ASP A 24 11.84 20.47 5.87
CA ASP A 24 13.05 21.07 6.41
C ASP A 24 13.58 22.19 5.50
N GLU A 25 13.15 23.43 5.75
CA GLU A 25 13.54 24.63 4.99
C GLU A 25 15.04 24.94 5.04
N ARG A 26 15.81 24.26 5.91
CA ARG A 26 17.27 24.40 5.96
C ARG A 26 17.97 23.57 4.88
N ARG A 27 17.28 22.61 4.27
CA ARG A 27 17.83 21.77 3.20
C ARG A 27 17.75 22.48 1.85
N PRO A 28 18.67 22.20 0.92
CA PRO A 28 18.61 22.72 -0.43
C PRO A 28 17.28 22.39 -1.13
N LEU A 29 16.72 23.35 -1.86
CA LEU A 29 15.46 23.17 -2.58
C LEU A 29 15.49 21.97 -3.53
N ALA A 30 16.63 21.70 -4.18
CA ALA A 30 16.79 20.56 -5.07
C ALA A 30 16.62 19.21 -4.33
N GLU A 31 17.16 19.08 -3.13
CA GLU A 31 17.03 17.88 -2.30
C GLU A 31 15.57 17.67 -1.88
N ARG A 32 14.92 18.74 -1.44
CA ARG A 32 13.50 18.75 -1.06
C ARG A 32 12.60 18.42 -2.24
N THR A 33 12.91 18.95 -3.43
CA THR A 33 12.17 18.63 -4.67
C THR A 33 12.32 17.17 -5.04
N ALA A 34 13.55 16.62 -4.93
CA ALA A 34 13.78 15.21 -5.15
C ALA A 34 13.02 14.33 -4.15
N ALA A 35 12.98 14.71 -2.87
CA ALA A 35 12.17 14.02 -1.86
C ALA A 35 10.68 14.08 -2.16
N PHE A 36 10.17 15.26 -2.53
CA PHE A 36 8.77 15.42 -2.91
C PHE A 36 8.40 14.61 -4.17
N ALA A 37 9.34 14.36 -5.08
CA ALA A 37 9.09 13.56 -6.28
C ALA A 37 9.16 12.04 -6.04
N ARG A 38 9.81 11.59 -4.97
CA ARG A 38 9.89 10.16 -4.63
C ARG A 38 8.54 9.64 -4.15
N ARG A 39 8.19 8.44 -4.60
CA ARG A 39 6.98 7.73 -4.18
C ARG A 39 7.33 6.30 -3.82
N ALA A 40 6.83 5.84 -2.68
CA ALA A 40 6.95 4.45 -2.25
C ALA A 40 5.69 3.67 -2.64
N ASP A 41 5.86 2.37 -2.86
CA ASP A 41 4.75 1.45 -3.08
C ASP A 41 3.99 1.25 -1.76
N TRP A 42 2.71 1.60 -1.74
CA TRP A 42 1.85 1.51 -0.56
C TRP A 42 1.60 0.05 -0.15
N ASP A 43 1.58 -0.85 -1.14
CA ASP A 43 1.37 -2.29 -1.00
C ASP A 43 2.66 -3.08 -0.72
N ALA A 44 3.80 -2.41 -0.53
CA ALA A 44 5.06 -3.05 -0.15
C ALA A 44 4.97 -4.02 1.06
N PRO A 45 4.15 -3.77 2.11
CA PRO A 45 3.98 -4.72 3.21
C PRO A 45 3.37 -6.08 2.82
N LEU A 46 2.78 -6.22 1.63
CA LEU A 46 2.17 -7.46 1.17
C LEU A 46 3.18 -8.49 0.62
N ASP A 47 4.48 -8.14 0.59
CA ASP A 47 5.53 -8.87 -0.13
C ASP A 47 5.21 -8.97 -1.63
N LEU A 48 5.69 -7.97 -2.39
CA LEU A 48 5.44 -7.88 -3.83
C LEU A 48 6.07 -9.03 -4.64
N ALA A 49 6.96 -9.83 -4.04
CA ALA A 49 7.50 -11.05 -4.65
C ALA A 49 6.63 -12.29 -4.41
N ALA A 50 5.68 -12.22 -3.46
CA ALA A 50 4.76 -13.31 -3.17
C ALA A 50 3.72 -13.47 -4.28
N SER A 51 3.11 -14.67 -4.34
CA SER A 51 2.00 -14.92 -5.28
C SER A 51 0.83 -13.98 -5.02
N TYR A 52 0.03 -13.68 -6.04
CA TYR A 52 -1.15 -12.82 -5.90
C TYR A 52 -2.12 -13.30 -4.82
N THR A 53 -2.37 -14.61 -4.75
CA THR A 53 -3.20 -15.23 -3.70
C THR A 53 -2.59 -15.04 -2.31
N SER A 54 -1.26 -15.14 -2.19
CA SER A 54 -0.56 -14.86 -0.93
C SER A 54 -0.75 -13.40 -0.51
N GLN A 55 -0.59 -12.46 -1.43
CA GLN A 55 -0.79 -11.03 -1.14
C GLN A 55 -2.23 -10.72 -0.68
N ILE A 56 -3.25 -11.33 -1.31
CA ILE A 56 -4.64 -11.22 -0.87
C ILE A 56 -4.81 -11.76 0.54
N ASN A 57 -4.29 -12.95 0.84
CA ASN A 57 -4.40 -13.54 2.17
C ASN A 57 -3.67 -12.71 3.24
N THR A 58 -2.51 -12.14 2.90
CA THR A 58 -1.78 -11.19 3.75
C THR A 58 -2.62 -9.95 4.02
N MET A 59 -3.25 -9.37 3.00
CA MET A 59 -4.14 -8.21 3.16
C MET A 59 -5.34 -8.54 4.07
N ILE A 60 -5.96 -9.71 3.91
CA ILE A 60 -7.06 -10.15 4.79
C ILE A 60 -6.61 -10.26 6.25
N ALA A 61 -5.42 -10.82 6.48
CA ALA A 61 -4.90 -11.05 7.82
C ALA A 61 -4.34 -9.78 8.49
N HIS A 62 -3.90 -8.80 7.70
CA HIS A 62 -3.05 -7.70 8.16
C HIS A 62 -3.44 -6.34 7.56
N CYS A 63 -4.70 -6.14 7.15
CA CYS A 63 -5.17 -4.85 6.64
C CYS A 63 -4.96 -3.72 7.66
N ASP A 64 -4.97 -4.04 8.96
CA ASP A 64 -4.72 -3.11 10.07
C ASP A 64 -3.26 -2.63 10.15
N LYS A 65 -2.36 -3.24 9.37
CA LYS A 65 -0.93 -2.86 9.26
C LYS A 65 -0.61 -2.03 8.03
N MET A 66 -1.58 -1.83 7.15
CA MET A 66 -1.39 -0.99 5.97
C MET A 66 -1.30 0.48 6.39
N GLY A 67 -0.47 1.25 5.69
CA GLY A 67 -0.32 2.67 5.99
C GLY A 67 -1.59 3.46 5.70
N VAL A 68 -1.87 4.47 6.51
CA VAL A 68 -2.97 5.41 6.30
C VAL A 68 -2.39 6.69 5.70
N VAL A 69 -3.10 7.31 4.76
CA VAL A 69 -2.69 8.60 4.20
C VAL A 69 -3.40 9.71 4.96
N GLU A 70 -2.63 10.65 5.51
CA GLU A 70 -3.12 11.79 6.27
C GLU A 70 -2.70 13.11 5.61
N SER A 71 -3.61 14.07 5.59
CA SER A 71 -3.29 15.45 5.21
C SER A 71 -2.38 16.08 6.27
N ARG A 72 -1.20 16.55 5.85
CA ARG A 72 -0.21 17.24 6.67
C ARG A 72 0.12 18.62 6.09
N PRO A 73 0.46 19.63 6.92
CA PRO A 73 0.82 20.96 6.44
C PRO A 73 2.15 20.94 5.67
N GLY A 74 2.23 21.70 4.58
CA GLY A 74 3.46 21.92 3.81
C GLY A 74 4.38 23.00 4.40
N PRO A 75 5.61 23.16 3.89
CA PRO A 75 6.53 24.23 4.30
C PRO A 75 5.96 25.63 3.97
N ALA A 76 6.40 26.66 4.69
CA ALA A 76 5.83 28.01 4.58
C ALA A 76 6.45 28.85 3.46
N ASP A 77 7.57 28.38 2.90
CA ASP A 77 8.36 29.07 1.87
C ASP A 77 7.70 29.14 0.48
N GLY A 78 6.54 28.51 0.30
CA GLY A 78 5.77 28.55 -0.95
C GLY A 78 6.34 27.71 -2.09
N ALA A 79 7.41 26.94 -1.85
CA ALA A 79 8.02 26.08 -2.88
C ALA A 79 7.24 24.77 -3.12
N PHE A 80 6.36 24.40 -2.19
CA PHE A 80 5.58 23.16 -2.20
C PHE A 80 4.10 23.44 -1.89
N PRO A 81 3.18 22.48 -2.16
CA PRO A 81 1.78 22.61 -1.76
C PRO A 81 1.63 22.90 -0.26
N THR A 82 0.63 23.72 0.08
CA THR A 82 0.35 24.11 1.48
C THR A 82 -0.16 22.94 2.34
N VAL A 83 -0.69 21.90 1.69
CA VAL A 83 -1.11 20.65 2.30
C VAL A 83 -0.59 19.50 1.43
N MET A 84 -0.08 18.46 2.08
CA MET A 84 0.43 17.25 1.43
C MET A 84 -0.22 16.02 2.05
N GLU A 85 -0.52 15.04 1.20
CA GLU A 85 -1.02 13.72 1.61
C GLU A 85 0.16 12.80 1.91
N VAL A 86 0.32 12.41 3.17
CA VAL A 86 1.50 11.71 3.69
C VAL A 86 1.09 10.38 4.28
N GLN A 87 1.77 9.30 3.90
CA GLN A 87 1.57 8.01 4.52
C GLN A 87 2.13 8.02 5.95
N ASP A 88 1.26 7.68 6.90
CA ASP A 88 1.62 7.27 8.24
C ASP A 88 1.61 5.73 8.29
N LEU A 89 2.75 5.16 8.66
CA LEU A 89 2.95 3.72 8.77
C LEU A 89 3.19 3.42 10.26
N THR A 90 2.24 2.74 10.90
CA THR A 90 2.31 2.34 12.32
C THR A 90 3.43 1.34 12.61
N VAL A 91 4.05 0.78 11.57
CA VAL A 91 5.27 -0.02 11.67
C VAL A 91 6.24 0.53 10.64
N PRO A 92 7.47 0.95 11.01
CA PRO A 92 8.46 1.36 10.03
C PRO A 92 8.62 0.23 9.02
N ALA A 93 8.51 0.56 7.73
CA ALA A 93 8.79 -0.36 6.64
C ALA A 93 10.28 -0.76 6.72
N LYS A 94 10.61 -1.72 7.59
CA LYS A 94 11.90 -2.37 7.57
C LYS A 94 11.92 -3.19 6.28
N PRO A 95 12.94 -3.03 5.43
CA PRO A 95 13.16 -3.99 4.35
C PRO A 95 13.32 -5.38 5.00
N GLY A 96 12.43 -6.30 4.67
CA GLY A 96 12.54 -7.69 5.13
C GLY A 96 11.98 -7.99 6.51
N ILE A 97 10.78 -7.52 6.85
CA ILE A 97 10.01 -8.19 7.91
C ILE A 97 9.55 -9.55 7.33
N GLN A 98 10.27 -10.61 7.68
CA GLN A 98 9.72 -11.96 7.68
C GLN A 98 8.54 -11.97 8.65
N LEU A 99 7.35 -11.63 8.15
CA LEU A 99 6.12 -11.80 8.89
C LEU A 99 5.84 -13.30 8.91
N LEU A 100 6.47 -13.96 9.90
CA LEU A 100 6.20 -15.28 10.44
C LEU A 100 5.69 -16.29 9.39
N LYS A 101 6.60 -17.17 8.97
CA LYS A 101 6.28 -18.52 8.50
C LYS A 101 5.45 -19.23 9.58
N ARG A 102 4.15 -18.95 9.68
CA ARG A 102 3.20 -19.95 10.15
C ARG A 102 3.04 -20.88 8.97
N ASN A 103 3.60 -22.08 9.11
CA ASN A 103 3.30 -23.18 8.21
C ASN A 103 1.79 -23.19 8.00
N ALA A 104 1.35 -22.98 6.76
CA ALA A 104 -0.04 -23.15 6.40
C ALA A 104 -0.42 -24.57 6.80
N ALA A 105 -1.30 -24.72 7.78
CA ALA A 105 -2.02 -25.98 7.91
C ALA A 105 -2.77 -26.18 6.58
N PRO A 106 -2.74 -27.39 5.99
CA PRO A 106 -3.41 -27.62 4.72
C PRO A 106 -4.92 -27.54 4.97
N ASP A 107 -5.51 -26.38 4.69
CA ASP A 107 -6.96 -26.20 4.78
C ASP A 107 -7.61 -26.93 3.60
N SER A 108 -7.81 -28.23 3.79
CA SER A 108 -8.33 -29.16 2.80
C SER A 108 -9.85 -29.12 2.78
N LYS A 109 -10.43 -27.95 2.64
CA LYS A 109 -11.85 -27.80 2.28
C LYS A 109 -11.98 -26.71 1.24
N VAL A 110 -11.90 -27.13 -0.02
CA VAL A 110 -12.47 -26.36 -1.13
C VAL A 110 -13.93 -26.08 -0.73
N THR A 111 -14.20 -24.82 -0.37
CA THR A 111 -15.56 -24.39 -0.04
C THR A 111 -16.33 -24.38 -1.34
N ASP A 112 -17.44 -25.10 -1.40
CA ASP A 112 -18.31 -25.12 -2.57
C ASP A 112 -18.98 -23.74 -2.72
N LEU A 113 -18.68 -23.04 -3.81
CA LEU A 113 -19.14 -21.68 -4.08
C LEU A 113 -20.35 -21.64 -5.03
N SER A 114 -20.92 -22.81 -5.37
CA SER A 114 -22.02 -22.93 -6.35
C SER A 114 -23.35 -22.30 -5.88
N ASP A 115 -23.48 -22.02 -4.59
CA ASP A 115 -24.66 -21.35 -4.00
C ASP A 115 -24.56 -19.82 -3.96
N ILE A 116 -23.42 -19.23 -4.35
CA ILE A 116 -23.26 -17.78 -4.41
C ILE A 116 -23.90 -17.24 -5.70
N ASP A 117 -24.98 -16.45 -5.58
CA ASP A 117 -25.74 -15.89 -6.70
C ASP A 117 -24.86 -15.15 -7.73
N THR A 118 -23.81 -14.47 -7.25
CA THR A 118 -22.84 -13.77 -8.10
C THR A 118 -22.06 -14.72 -9.02
N VAL A 119 -21.77 -15.96 -8.59
CA VAL A 119 -21.02 -16.96 -9.38
C VAL A 119 -21.88 -17.48 -10.53
N ARG A 120 -23.20 -17.59 -10.33
CA ARG A 120 -24.16 -18.07 -11.36
C ARG A 120 -24.32 -17.11 -12.54
N ARG A 121 -23.92 -15.84 -12.38
CA ARG A 121 -24.04 -14.81 -13.44
C ARG A 121 -22.90 -14.84 -14.45
N LEU A 122 -21.86 -15.65 -14.23
CA LEU A 122 -20.75 -15.79 -15.16
C LEU A 122 -21.01 -16.96 -16.13
N PRO A 123 -20.82 -16.79 -17.46
CA PRO A 123 -21.01 -17.87 -18.42
C PRO A 123 -20.08 -19.05 -18.11
N PRO A 124 -20.56 -20.31 -18.22
CA PRO A 124 -19.85 -21.50 -17.74
C PRO A 124 -18.54 -21.82 -18.49
N HIS A 125 -18.20 -21.08 -19.55
CA HIS A 125 -17.04 -21.35 -20.41
C HIS A 125 -15.70 -20.84 -19.85
N ARG A 126 -15.68 -20.20 -18.67
CA ARG A 126 -14.47 -19.62 -18.07
C ARG A 126 -13.90 -20.40 -16.88
N HIS A 127 -14.35 -21.64 -16.67
CA HIS A 127 -13.79 -22.55 -15.67
C HIS A 127 -12.94 -23.63 -16.34
N ARG A 128 -11.73 -23.28 -16.78
CA ARG A 128 -10.64 -24.23 -17.06
C ARG A 128 -9.31 -23.61 -16.70
#